data_AF-A0A538LX75-F1
#
_entry.id   AF-A0A538LX75-F1
#
_cell.length_a   1.000
_cell.length_b   1.000
_cell.length_c   1.000
_cell.angle_alpha   90.00
_cell.angle_beta   90.00
_cell.angle_gamma   90.00
#
_symmetry.space_group_name_H-M   'P 1'
#
loop_
_entity.id
_entity.type
_entity.pdbx_description
1 polymer ?
#
loop_
_entity_poly.entity_id
_entity_poly.type
_entity_poly.pdbx_seq_one_letter_code
_entity_poly.pdbx_strand_id
1 'polypeptide(L)'
;MRRALITLSLLALLTTLVLAPAAAAENDGRGFYGATNDKVVTNAGFIMIAFFPLLVFALSMLQRRLEKRKQARKAARAELGDADWRGGW
;
A
#
# COMPACT_ATOMS: atom_id res chain seq x y z
N MET A 1 30.70 26.37 11.84
CA MET A 1 29.95 25.09 11.68
C MET A 1 29.86 24.30 12.98
N ARG A 2 30.96 23.97 13.68
CA ARG A 2 30.94 23.20 14.94
C ARG A 2 30.02 23.77 16.04
N ARG A 3 30.03 25.10 16.24
CA ARG A 3 29.15 25.76 17.22
C ARG A 3 27.66 25.66 16.84
N ALA A 4 27.33 25.80 15.56
CA ALA A 4 25.97 25.65 15.06
C ALA A 4 25.46 24.21 15.21
N LEU A 5 26.32 23.21 14.98
CA LEU A 5 25.99 21.81 15.19
C LEU A 5 25.73 21.49 16.67
N ILE A 6 26.51 22.08 17.58
CA ILE A 6 26.32 21.94 19.03
C ILE A 6 25.00 22.61 19.47
N THR A 7 24.71 23.81 18.99
CA THR A 7 23.43 24.48 19.32
C THR A 7 22.23 23.74 18.77
N LEU A 8 22.32 23.19 17.54
CA LEU A 8 21.25 22.40 16.93
C LEU A 8 21.01 21.08 17.68
N SER A 9 22.07 20.41 18.12
CA SER A 9 21.96 19.17 18.89
C SER A 9 21.41 19.41 20.30
N LEU A 10 21.81 20.50 20.96
CA LEU A 10 21.23 20.91 22.24
C LEU A 10 19.76 21.30 22.10
N LEU A 11 19.40 22.02 21.03
CA LEU A 11 18.01 22.37 20.73
C LEU A 11 17.17 21.11 20.47
N ALA A 12 17.67 20.18 19.65
CA ALA A 12 17.00 18.91 19.38
C ALA A 12 16.78 18.11 20.67
N LEU A 13 17.80 18.01 21.53
CA LEU A 13 17.69 17.35 22.83
C LEU A 13 16.68 18.02 23.76
N LEU A 14 16.66 19.36 23.79
CA LEU A 14 15.67 20.11 24.57
C LEU A 14 14.25 19.89 24.04
N THR A 15 14.07 19.91 22.72
CA THR A 15 12.76 19.65 22.11
C THR A 15 12.28 18.23 22.41
N THR A 16 13.15 17.22 22.36
CA THR A 16 12.74 15.84 22.69
C THR A 16 12.43 15.68 24.18
N LEU A 17 13.15 16.36 25.07
CA LEU A 17 12.87 16.35 26.52
C LEU A 17 11.55 17.04 26.86
N VAL A 18 11.24 18.16 26.19
CA VAL A 18 9.98 18.90 26.40
C VAL A 18 8.78 18.12 25.87
N LEU A 19 8.93 17.35 24.78
CA LEU A 19 7.87 16.49 24.25
C LEU A 19 7.79 15.10 24.93
N ALA A 20 8.76 14.71 25.77
CA ALA A 20 8.77 13.42 26.44
C ALA A 20 7.53 13.17 27.35
N PRO A 21 7.02 14.14 28.14
CA PRO A 21 5.80 13.95 28.92
C PRO A 21 4.56 13.71 28.07
N ALA A 22 4.48 14.31 26.88
CA ALA A 22 3.38 14.09 25.94
C ALA A 22 3.37 12.65 25.40
N ALA A 23 4.54 12.00 25.30
CA ALA A 23 4.64 10.59 24.94
C ALA A 23 4.31 9.64 26.10
N ALA A 24 4.46 10.09 27.35
CA ALA A 24 4.23 9.27 28.54
C ALA A 24 2.79 9.38 29.10
N ALA A 25 2.07 10.47 28.81
CA ALA A 25 0.78 10.76 29.44
C ALA A 25 -0.40 9.90 28.96
N GLU A 26 -0.27 9.17 27.85
CA GLU A 26 -1.39 8.43 27.22
C GLU A 26 -1.03 6.98 26.88
N ASN A 27 -0.22 6.33 27.71
CA ASN A 27 0.18 4.95 27.47
C ASN A 27 -0.75 3.93 28.17
N ASP A 28 -2.03 3.93 27.80
CA ASP A 28 -3.00 2.94 28.32
C ASP A 28 -2.94 1.59 27.56
N GLY A 29 -1.87 1.36 26.77
CA GLY A 29 -1.71 0.14 25.96
C GLY A 29 -2.71 0.00 24.79
N ARG A 30 -3.56 1.02 24.56
CA ARG A 30 -4.63 0.98 23.55
C ARG A 30 -4.17 1.24 22.10
N GLY A 31 -2.91 1.64 21.90
CA GLY A 31 -2.35 1.98 20.58
C GLY A 31 -2.93 3.27 19.97
N PHE A 32 -2.47 3.64 18.76
CA PHE A 32 -2.83 4.90 18.08
C PHE A 32 -4.34 5.10 17.82
N TYR A 33 -5.12 4.01 17.82
CA TYR A 33 -6.57 4.07 17.58
C TYR A 33 -7.35 4.42 18.86
N GLY A 34 -6.72 4.32 20.04
CA GLY A 34 -7.38 4.56 21.32
C GLY A 34 -8.30 3.41 21.74
N ALA A 35 -9.24 3.68 22.65
CA ALA A 35 -10.13 2.65 23.20
C ALA A 35 -11.08 2.10 22.14
N THR A 36 -10.88 0.84 21.76
CA THR A 36 -11.79 0.12 20.87
C THR A 36 -13.11 -0.16 21.60
N ASN A 37 -14.23 0.10 20.94
CA ASN A 37 -15.56 -0.29 21.40
C ASN A 37 -16.15 -1.37 20.50
N ASP A 38 -17.20 -2.05 20.96
CA ASP A 38 -17.86 -3.12 20.21
C ASP A 38 -18.24 -2.67 18.79
N LYS A 39 -18.71 -1.43 18.63
CA LYS A 39 -19.06 -0.86 17.32
C LYS A 39 -17.87 -0.83 16.35
N VAL A 40 -16.69 -0.43 16.80
CA VAL A 40 -15.47 -0.40 15.98
C VAL A 40 -15.09 -1.81 15.56
N VAL A 41 -15.10 -2.76 16.49
CA VAL A 41 -14.74 -4.16 16.21
C VAL A 41 -15.74 -4.78 15.24
N THR A 42 -17.04 -4.58 15.46
CA THR A 42 -18.10 -5.09 14.58
C THR A 42 -17.99 -4.50 13.18
N ASN A 43 -17.79 -3.18 13.05
CA ASN A 43 -17.62 -2.54 11.75
C ASN A 43 -16.36 -3.04 11.03
N ALA A 44 -15.24 -3.19 11.74
CA ALA A 44 -14.02 -3.77 11.18
C ALA A 44 -14.26 -5.21 10.67
N GLY A 45 -15.03 -6.01 11.41
CA GLY A 45 -15.47 -7.34 10.99
C GLY A 45 -16.27 -7.30 9.68
N PHE A 46 -17.29 -6.44 9.58
CA PHE A 46 -18.07 -6.30 8.34
C PHE A 46 -17.24 -5.81 7.15
N ILE A 47 -16.31 -4.87 7.39
CA ILE A 47 -15.37 -4.41 6.37
C ILE A 47 -14.54 -5.60 5.86
N MET A 48 -14.01 -6.42 6.77
CA MET A 48 -13.19 -7.58 6.41
C MET A 48 -13.98 -8.62 5.59
N ILE A 49 -15.22 -8.91 5.99
CA ILE A 49 -16.12 -9.83 5.29
C ILE A 49 -16.43 -9.33 3.87
N ALA A 50 -16.67 -8.03 3.68
CA ALA A 50 -16.94 -7.46 2.37
C ALA A 50 -15.68 -7.28 1.51
N PHE A 51 -14.55 -6.94 2.14
CA PHE A 51 -13.31 -6.59 1.48
C PHE A 51 -12.70 -7.78 0.73
N PHE A 52 -12.61 -8.95 1.33
CA PHE A 52 -11.96 -10.10 0.69
C PHE A 52 -12.64 -10.55 -0.61
N PRO A 53 -13.97 -10.78 -0.64
CA PRO A 53 -14.66 -11.14 -1.88
C PRO A 53 -14.50 -10.07 -2.95
N LEU A 54 -14.61 -8.79 -2.56
CA LEU A 54 -14.48 -7.67 -3.50
C LEU A 54 -13.06 -7.57 -4.06
N LEU A 55 -12.05 -7.73 -3.22
CA LEU A 55 -10.64 -7.74 -3.62
C LEU A 55 -10.36 -8.88 -4.60
N VAL A 56 -10.77 -10.11 -4.25
CA VAL A 56 -10.61 -11.27 -5.13
C VAL A 56 -11.27 -11.02 -6.47
N PHE A 57 -12.52 -10.55 -6.46
CA PHE A 57 -13.26 -10.21 -7.67
C PHE A 57 -12.54 -9.14 -8.52
N ALA A 58 -12.07 -8.07 -7.91
CA ALA A 58 -11.34 -7.00 -8.57
C ALA A 58 -10.04 -7.51 -9.21
N LEU A 59 -9.25 -8.29 -8.47
CA LEU A 59 -8.01 -8.89 -8.96
C LEU A 59 -8.28 -9.89 -10.10
N SER A 60 -9.32 -10.72 -9.99
CA SER A 60 -9.72 -11.65 -11.06
C SER A 60 -10.14 -10.91 -12.34
N MET A 61 -10.91 -9.82 -12.23
CA MET A 61 -11.25 -9.00 -13.39
C MET A 61 -10.02 -8.32 -14.00
N LEU A 62 -9.11 -7.83 -13.16
CA LEU A 62 -7.86 -7.21 -13.62
C LEU A 62 -7.01 -8.24 -14.38
N GLN A 63 -6.81 -9.43 -13.83
CA GLN A 63 -6.11 -10.54 -14.49
C GLN A 63 -6.75 -10.89 -15.83
N ARG A 64 -8.08 -11.01 -15.88
CA ARG A 64 -8.81 -11.28 -17.13
C ARG A 64 -8.57 -10.21 -18.19
N ARG A 65 -8.54 -8.93 -17.79
CA ARG A 65 -8.28 -7.82 -18.71
C ARG A 65 -6.84 -7.84 -19.24
N LEU A 66 -5.87 -8.15 -18.39
CA LEU A 66 -4.46 -8.26 -18.80
C LEU A 66 -4.23 -9.45 -19.73
N GLU A 67 -4.82 -10.61 -19.44
CA GLU A 67 -4.74 -11.78 -20.34
C GLU A 67 -5.36 -11.47 -21.70
N LYS A 68 -6.54 -10.83 -21.77
CA LYS A 68 -7.11 -10.38 -23.06
C LYS A 68 -6.15 -9.51 -23.87
N ARG A 69 -5.47 -8.55 -23.24
CA ARG A 69 -4.48 -7.70 -23.91
C ARG A 69 -3.27 -8.50 -24.40
N LYS A 70 -2.81 -9.47 -23.60
CA LYS A 70 -1.70 -10.35 -23.96
C LYS A 70 -2.06 -11.24 -25.16
N GLN A 71 -3.26 -11.82 -25.18
CA GLN A 71 -3.73 -12.62 -26.29
C GLN A 71 -3.89 -11.79 -27.57
N ALA A 72 -4.43 -10.58 -27.49
CA ALA A 72 -4.51 -9.68 -28.64
C ALA A 72 -3.13 -9.36 -29.24
N ARG A 73 -2.12 -9.13 -28.38
CA ARG A 73 -0.73 -8.92 -28.83
C ARG A 73 -0.10 -10.17 -29.45
N LYS A 74 -0.43 -11.36 -28.94
CA LYS A 74 0.04 -12.63 -29.51
C LYS A 74 -0.58 -12.89 -30.88
N ALA A 75 -1.89 -12.66 -31.03
CA ALA A 75 -2.58 -12.81 -32.30
C ALA A 75 -1.99 -11.88 -33.38
N ALA A 76 -1.83 -10.59 -33.06
CA ALA A 76 -1.22 -9.63 -33.98
C ALA A 76 0.23 -10.02 -34.38
N ARG A 77 1.02 -10.58 -33.45
CA ARG A 77 2.38 -11.07 -33.78
C ARG A 77 2.35 -12.32 -34.65
N ALA A 78 1.40 -13.23 -34.44
CA ALA A 78 1.25 -14.44 -35.24
C ALA A 78 0.87 -14.08 -36.69
N GLU A 79 -0.04 -13.13 -36.89
CA GLU A 79 -0.40 -12.62 -38.21
C GLU A 79 0.79 -12.01 -38.96
N LEU A 80 1.64 -11.24 -38.27
CA LEU A 80 2.85 -10.67 -38.86
C LEU A 80 3.92 -11.73 -39.17
N GLY A 81 4.11 -12.73 -38.30
CA GLY A 81 5.08 -13.81 -38.52
C GLY A 81 4.67 -14.77 -39.64
N ASP A 82 3.37 -15.01 -39.83
CA ASP A 82 2.83 -15.79 -40.96
C ASP A 82 3.02 -15.05 -42.29
N ALA A 83 2.94 -13.71 -42.28
CA ALA A 83 3.25 -12.89 -43.45
C ALA A 83 4.74 -12.95 -43.85
N ASP A 84 5.66 -12.97 -42.88
CA ASP A 84 7.10 -13.16 -43.14
C ASP A 84 7.42 -14.57 -43.67
N TRP A 85 6.73 -15.62 -43.18
CA TRP A 85 6.94 -17.00 -43.65
C TRP A 85 6.46 -17.24 -45.10
N ARG A 86 5.45 -16.47 -45.56
CA ARG A 86 4.94 -16.54 -46.94
C ARG A 86 5.83 -15.85 -47.98
N GLY A 87 6.87 -15.14 -47.56
CA GLY A 87 7.83 -14.45 -48.44
C GLY A 87 9.12 -15.24 -48.76
N GLY A 88 9.25 -16.48 -48.27
CA GLY A 88 10.45 -17.30 -48.50
C GLY A 88 10.46 -17.99 -49.87
N TRP A 89 11.41 -17.61 -50.72
CA TRP A 89 11.88 -18.40 -51.87
C TRP A 89 12.85 -19.48 -51.40
#